data_AF-A0A554KPR6-F1
#
_entry.id   AF-A0A554KPR6-F1
#
_cell.length_a   1.000
_cell.length_b   1.000
_cell.length_c   1.000
_cell.angle_alpha   90.00
_cell.angle_beta   90.00
_cell.angle_gamma   90.00
#
_symmetry.space_group_name_H-M   'P 1'
#
loop_
_entity.id
_entity.type
_entity.pdbx_description
1 polymer ?
#
loop_
_entity_poly.entity_id
_entity_poly.type
_entity_poly.pdbx_seq_one_letter_code
_entity_poly.pdbx_strand_id
1 'polypeptide(L)'
;MEATCEVCGQHKEGVAKNKKTGLETCRSCYREHNQPKHYCILCFQLAPAGFITEDKKAVCAGCVAKMRNRGWTIEEALKFPKVFNPKVRVRHRQKTKNYPVHGGLCEVCGHEKKDVNKNRKTGKMTCYGCYVRTHCPKEPCVLCGKLKRVAARSNGRPACKGCLEHKICREICAVCCKKKRVQTRNSEGRAICPRCAEKANKKKAS
;
A
#
# COMPACT_ATOMS: atom_id res chain seq x y z
N MET A 1 10.21 -31.50 -32.80
CA MET A 1 9.69 -30.60 -33.84
C MET A 1 9.81 -29.19 -33.30
N GLU A 2 10.69 -28.39 -33.88
CA GLU A 2 10.83 -26.98 -33.55
C GLU A 2 9.84 -26.18 -34.40
N ALA A 3 9.21 -25.18 -33.78
CA ALA A 3 8.32 -24.25 -34.48
C ALA A 3 8.55 -22.83 -33.97
N THR A 4 8.13 -21.83 -34.74
CA THR A 4 8.32 -20.42 -34.43
C THR A 4 7.19 -19.93 -33.53
N CYS A 5 7.53 -19.36 -32.38
CA CYS A 5 6.54 -18.72 -31.51
C CYS A 5 6.07 -17.40 -32.12
N GLU A 6 4.80 -17.28 -32.50
CA GLU A 6 4.23 -16.07 -33.11
C GLU A 6 4.20 -14.86 -32.17
N VAL A 7 4.33 -15.08 -30.84
CA VAL A 7 4.34 -13.99 -29.86
C VAL A 7 5.72 -13.35 -29.69
N CYS A 8 6.80 -14.13 -29.79
CA CYS A 8 8.16 -13.63 -29.56
C CYS A 8 9.13 -13.82 -30.72
N GLY A 9 8.69 -14.42 -31.83
CA GLY A 9 9.47 -14.65 -33.05
C GLY A 9 10.58 -15.70 -32.94
N GLN A 10 10.74 -16.35 -31.79
CA GLN A 10 11.84 -17.32 -31.57
C GLN A 10 11.41 -18.75 -31.93
N HIS A 11 12.31 -19.50 -32.57
CA HIS A 11 12.19 -20.95 -32.75
C HIS A 11 12.42 -21.66 -31.42
N LYS A 12 11.46 -22.47 -30.95
CA LYS A 12 11.54 -23.20 -29.69
C LYS A 12 10.91 -24.58 -29.81
N GLU A 13 11.43 -25.52 -29.03
CA GLU A 13 10.73 -26.77 -28.77
C GLU A 13 9.46 -26.55 -27.93
N GLY A 14 8.44 -27.37 -28.18
CA GLY A 14 7.19 -27.34 -27.40
C GLY A 14 6.32 -26.10 -27.64
N VAL A 15 6.47 -25.45 -28.80
CA VAL A 15 5.48 -24.50 -29.29
C VAL A 15 4.19 -25.26 -29.60
N ALA A 16 3.07 -24.71 -29.13
CA ALA A 16 1.76 -25.32 -29.33
C ALA A 16 0.73 -24.24 -29.72
N LYS A 17 -0.22 -24.65 -30.55
CA LYS A 17 -1.34 -23.79 -30.95
C LYS A 17 -2.25 -23.52 -29.76
N ASN A 18 -2.36 -22.26 -29.35
CA ASN A 18 -3.26 -21.84 -28.29
C ASN A 18 -4.71 -21.98 -28.75
N LYS A 19 -5.50 -22.83 -28.09
CA LYS A 19 -6.89 -23.10 -28.46
C LYS A 19 -7.79 -21.86 -28.50
N LYS A 20 -7.48 -20.83 -27.70
CA LYS A 20 -8.28 -19.61 -27.60
C LYS A 20 -7.95 -18.59 -28.70
N THR A 21 -6.67 -18.41 -28.99
CA THR A 21 -6.21 -17.36 -29.93
C THR A 21 -5.87 -17.90 -31.30
N GLY A 22 -5.72 -19.22 -31.45
CA GLY A 22 -5.25 -19.86 -32.68
C GLY A 22 -3.75 -19.72 -32.92
N LEU A 23 -3.01 -18.99 -32.07
CA LEU A 23 -1.60 -18.67 -32.28
C LEU A 23 -0.66 -19.77 -31.80
N GLU A 24 0.41 -20.03 -32.55
CA GLU A 24 1.52 -20.88 -32.13
C GLU A 24 2.36 -20.17 -31.07
N THR A 25 2.21 -20.58 -29.81
CA THR A 25 2.82 -19.88 -28.68
C THR A 25 3.75 -20.78 -27.89
N CYS A 26 4.98 -20.33 -27.63
CA CYS A 26 5.89 -21.05 -26.73
C CYS A 26 5.40 -21.01 -25.27
N ARG A 27 5.82 -21.98 -24.46
CA ARG A 27 5.40 -22.12 -23.06
C ARG A 27 5.61 -20.85 -22.22
N SER A 28 6.70 -20.13 -22.43
CA SER A 28 7.01 -18.89 -21.69
C SER A 28 6.05 -17.76 -22.04
N CYS A 29 5.88 -17.47 -23.33
CA CYS A 29 4.93 -16.45 -23.79
C CYS A 29 3.49 -16.79 -23.41
N TYR A 30 3.13 -18.08 -23.43
CA TYR A 30 1.83 -18.52 -22.97
C TYR A 30 1.63 -18.16 -21.48
N ARG A 31 2.57 -18.50 -20.60
CA ARG A 31 2.49 -18.19 -19.16
C ARG A 31 2.39 -16.69 -18.88
N GLU A 32 3.10 -15.88 -19.65
CA GLU A 32 3.18 -14.44 -19.42
C GLU A 32 1.93 -13.69 -19.91
N HIS A 33 1.50 -13.99 -21.14
CA HIS A 33 0.49 -13.20 -21.84
C HIS A 33 -0.87 -13.88 -21.92
N ASN A 34 -0.91 -15.20 -22.06
CA ASN A 34 -2.13 -15.91 -22.44
C ASN A 34 -2.72 -16.79 -21.34
N GLN A 35 -1.96 -17.08 -20.28
CA GLN A 35 -2.44 -17.92 -19.20
C GLN A 35 -3.55 -17.20 -18.43
N PRO A 36 -4.75 -17.81 -18.29
CA PRO A 36 -5.83 -17.23 -17.52
C PRO A 36 -5.40 -16.88 -16.09
N LYS A 37 -5.73 -15.66 -15.66
CA LYS A 37 -5.45 -15.17 -14.32
C LYS A 37 -6.72 -15.18 -13.49
N HIS A 38 -6.60 -15.58 -12.23
CA HIS A 38 -7.69 -15.66 -11.28
C HIS A 38 -7.32 -14.92 -10.00
N TYR A 39 -8.33 -14.50 -9.23
CA TYR A 39 -8.08 -13.97 -7.89
C TYR A 39 -7.71 -15.11 -6.95
N CYS A 40 -6.50 -15.06 -6.40
CA CYS A 40 -6.06 -16.02 -5.41
C CYS A 40 -6.82 -15.84 -4.09
N ILE A 41 -7.42 -16.89 -3.55
CA ILE A 41 -8.16 -16.83 -2.27
C ILE A 41 -7.29 -16.56 -1.04
N LEU A 42 -5.97 -16.78 -1.13
CA LEU A 42 -5.06 -16.54 -0.01
C LEU A 42 -4.46 -15.13 -0.02
N CYS A 43 -3.95 -14.67 -1.17
CA CYS A 43 -3.29 -13.37 -1.26
C CYS A 43 -4.12 -12.26 -1.93
N PHE A 44 -5.28 -12.60 -2.50
CA PHE A 44 -6.18 -11.71 -3.24
C PHE A 44 -5.52 -10.98 -4.42
N GLN A 45 -4.42 -11.52 -4.94
CA GLN A 45 -3.78 -11.01 -6.15
C GLN A 45 -4.30 -11.74 -7.38
N LEU A 46 -4.42 -11.01 -8.49
CA LEU A 46 -4.75 -11.55 -9.81
C LEU A 46 -3.50 -12.22 -10.38
N ALA A 47 -3.49 -13.55 -10.46
CA ALA A 47 -2.34 -14.34 -10.88
C ALA A 47 -2.78 -15.69 -11.50
N PRO A 48 -1.90 -16.39 -12.23
CA PRO A 48 -2.21 -17.74 -12.70
C PRO A 48 -2.49 -18.71 -11.54
N ALA A 49 -3.50 -19.56 -11.73
CA ALA A 49 -3.83 -20.60 -10.76
C ALA A 49 -2.73 -21.67 -10.74
N GLY A 50 -2.22 -21.97 -9.55
CA GLY A 50 -1.34 -23.12 -9.31
C GLY A 50 -2.07 -24.30 -8.67
N PHE A 51 -3.23 -24.05 -8.07
CA PHE A 51 -4.12 -25.04 -7.49
C PHE A 51 -5.57 -24.54 -7.55
N ILE A 52 -6.53 -25.43 -7.76
CA ILE A 52 -7.97 -25.13 -7.73
C ILE A 52 -8.62 -26.07 -6.72
N THR A 53 -9.34 -25.51 -5.75
CA THR A 53 -10.07 -26.29 -4.73
C THR A 53 -11.29 -26.97 -5.33
N GLU A 54 -11.89 -27.91 -4.59
CA GLU A 54 -13.17 -28.54 -4.96
C GLU A 54 -14.27 -27.49 -5.21
N ASP A 55 -14.33 -26.44 -4.39
CA ASP A 55 -15.19 -25.26 -4.57
C ASP A 55 -14.88 -24.38 -5.82
N LYS A 56 -14.00 -24.82 -6.72
CA LYS A 56 -13.51 -24.08 -7.90
C LYS A 56 -12.81 -22.75 -7.56
N LYS A 57 -12.28 -22.62 -6.35
CA LYS A 57 -11.52 -21.43 -5.93
C LYS A 57 -10.05 -21.59 -6.30
N ALA A 58 -9.46 -20.54 -6.87
CA ALA A 58 -8.07 -20.58 -7.32
C ALA A 58 -7.10 -20.15 -6.21
N VAL A 59 -5.98 -20.86 -6.08
CA VAL A 59 -4.80 -20.48 -5.31
C VAL A 59 -3.66 -20.25 -6.30
N CYS A 60 -3.00 -19.10 -6.25
CA CYS A 60 -1.90 -18.82 -7.17
C CYS A 60 -0.66 -19.68 -6.87
N ALA A 61 0.14 -19.96 -7.91
CA ALA A 61 1.34 -20.80 -7.78
C ALA A 61 2.30 -20.34 -6.67
N GLY A 62 2.45 -19.02 -6.49
CA GLY A 62 3.29 -18.47 -5.42
C GLY A 62 2.76 -18.75 -4.01
N CYS A 63 1.44 -18.82 -3.79
CA CYS A 63 0.90 -19.21 -2.49
C CYS A 63 1.03 -20.72 -2.27
N VAL A 64 0.79 -21.54 -3.29
CA VAL A 64 1.00 -23.01 -3.23
C VAL A 64 2.44 -23.34 -2.84
N ALA A 65 3.43 -22.69 -3.47
CA ALA A 65 4.84 -22.89 -3.13
C ALA A 65 5.15 -22.52 -1.66
N LYS A 66 4.61 -21.39 -1.18
CA LYS A 66 4.77 -20.98 0.23
C LYS A 66 4.14 -21.96 1.21
N MET A 67 2.99 -22.54 0.86
CA MET A 67 2.34 -23.56 1.69
C MET A 67 3.17 -24.83 1.77
N ARG A 68 3.66 -25.33 0.62
CA ARG A 68 4.56 -26.50 0.56
C ARG A 68 5.81 -26.31 1.41
N ASN A 69 6.45 -25.15 1.31
CA ASN A 69 7.64 -24.82 2.12
C ASN A 69 7.37 -24.78 3.64
N ARG A 70 6.11 -24.71 4.05
CA ARG A 70 5.69 -24.68 5.45
C ARG A 70 5.03 -25.97 5.92
N GLY A 71 4.87 -26.95 5.02
CA GLY A 71 4.10 -28.16 5.30
C GLY A 71 2.62 -27.90 5.58
N TRP A 72 2.03 -26.82 5.04
CA TRP A 72 0.64 -26.46 5.31
C TRP A 72 -0.31 -27.06 4.28
N THR A 73 -1.47 -27.54 4.75
CA THR A 73 -2.63 -27.83 3.90
C THR A 73 -3.38 -26.55 3.52
N ILE A 74 -4.34 -26.65 2.61
CA ILE A 74 -5.16 -25.50 2.18
C ILE A 74 -6.06 -25.02 3.31
N GLU A 75 -6.64 -25.96 4.04
CA GLU A 75 -7.50 -25.71 5.19
C GLU A 75 -6.74 -24.94 6.28
N GLU A 76 -5.48 -25.30 6.51
CA GLU A 76 -4.59 -24.59 7.43
C GLU A 76 -4.23 -23.19 6.91
N ALA A 77 -3.88 -23.06 5.63
CA ALA A 77 -3.52 -21.78 5.03
C ALA A 77 -4.69 -20.76 5.04
N LEU A 78 -5.93 -21.24 4.86
CA LEU A 78 -7.15 -20.44 4.91
C LEU A 78 -7.43 -19.85 6.29
N LYS A 79 -6.91 -20.45 7.37
CA LYS A 79 -6.99 -19.88 8.72
C LYS A 79 -6.09 -18.65 8.89
N PHE A 80 -5.09 -18.45 8.03
CA PHE A 80 -4.07 -17.39 8.15
C PHE A 80 -3.84 -16.58 6.85
N PRO A 81 -4.86 -15.97 6.23
CA PRO A 81 -4.73 -15.30 4.93
C PRO A 81 -3.75 -14.10 4.94
N LYS A 82 -3.55 -13.47 6.11
CA LYS A 82 -2.61 -12.35 6.28
C LYS A 82 -1.15 -12.72 6.00
N VAL A 83 -0.77 -13.99 6.16
CA VAL A 83 0.59 -14.50 5.89
C VAL A 83 0.90 -14.47 4.40
N PHE A 84 -0.11 -14.64 3.55
CA PHE A 84 0.04 -14.77 2.11
C PHE A 84 -0.12 -13.45 1.37
N ASN A 85 -0.81 -12.46 1.97
CA ASN A 85 -1.07 -11.18 1.34
C ASN A 85 0.15 -10.23 1.42
N PRO A 86 0.90 -10.00 0.32
CA PRO A 86 2.07 -9.13 0.34
C PRO A 86 1.70 -7.65 0.52
N LYS A 87 0.45 -7.25 0.25
CA LYS A 87 -0.05 -5.88 0.46
C LYS A 87 -0.43 -5.62 1.92
N VAL A 88 -0.64 -6.67 2.71
CA VAL A 88 -0.69 -6.62 4.19
C VAL A 88 0.66 -7.07 4.77
N ARG A 89 1.76 -6.88 4.01
CA ARG A 89 2.85 -6.19 4.69
C ARG A 89 2.21 -4.92 5.22
N VAL A 90 1.79 -4.97 6.49
CA VAL A 90 1.96 -3.84 7.40
C VAL A 90 3.25 -3.26 6.89
N ARG A 91 3.22 -2.06 6.32
CA ARG A 91 4.44 -1.28 6.33
C ARG A 91 4.70 -1.28 7.83
N HIS A 92 5.48 -2.25 8.35
CA HIS A 92 6.45 -2.01 9.37
C HIS A 92 7.03 -0.75 8.83
N ARG A 93 6.51 0.36 9.37
CA ARG A 93 6.89 1.74 9.11
C ARG A 93 8.36 1.56 8.97
N GLN A 94 8.87 1.51 7.72
CA GLN A 94 10.25 1.08 7.47
C GLN A 94 10.96 1.97 8.44
N LYS A 95 11.51 1.39 9.54
CA LYS A 95 12.08 2.17 10.65
C LYS A 95 12.89 3.16 9.89
N THR A 96 12.44 4.42 9.84
CA THR A 96 12.85 5.36 8.79
C THR A 96 14.33 5.20 8.80
N LYS A 97 14.92 4.63 7.72
CA LYS A 97 16.35 4.21 7.74
C LYS A 97 17.03 5.27 8.55
N ASN A 98 17.61 4.92 9.70
CA ASN A 98 18.10 5.89 10.68
C ASN A 98 19.15 6.72 9.94
N TYR A 99 18.69 7.72 9.19
CA TYR A 99 19.52 8.64 8.48
C TYR A 99 20.16 9.36 9.64
N PRO A 100 21.49 9.27 9.78
CA PRO A 100 22.18 9.88 10.90
C PRO A 100 21.67 11.31 10.98
N VAL A 101 20.95 11.59 12.06
CA VAL A 101 20.31 12.88 12.24
C VAL A 101 21.44 13.76 12.70
N HIS A 102 22.02 14.49 11.76
CA HIS A 102 23.13 15.38 12.06
C HIS A 102 22.53 16.61 12.74
N GLY A 103 22.91 16.83 13.99
CA GLY A 103 22.76 18.15 14.61
C GLY A 103 23.63 19.17 13.87
N GLY A 104 23.22 20.43 13.86
CA GLY A 104 24.00 21.49 13.23
C GLY A 104 23.25 22.79 13.06
N LEU A 105 23.95 23.77 12.48
CA LEU A 105 23.44 25.10 12.20
C LEU A 105 22.46 25.06 11.01
N CYS A 106 21.26 25.60 11.20
CA CYS A 106 20.32 25.80 10.10
C CYS A 106 20.67 27.08 9.35
N GLU A 107 21.08 26.98 8.08
CA GLU A 107 21.47 28.13 7.25
C GLU A 107 20.30 29.06 6.88
N VAL A 108 19.06 28.66 7.16
CA VAL A 108 17.87 29.49 6.90
C VAL A 108 17.46 30.32 8.12
N CYS A 109 17.63 29.80 9.34
CA CYS A 109 17.26 30.53 10.56
C CYS A 109 18.43 30.86 11.48
N GLY A 110 19.66 30.49 11.14
CA GLY A 110 20.86 30.77 11.93
C GLY A 110 20.93 30.10 13.30
N HIS A 111 20.07 29.10 13.57
CA HIS A 111 20.01 28.43 14.88
C HIS A 111 20.51 27.01 14.78
N GLU A 112 21.23 26.56 15.81
CA GLU A 112 21.54 25.15 16.01
C GLU A 112 20.27 24.35 16.27
N LYS A 113 20.12 23.24 15.57
CA LYS A 113 19.00 22.32 15.72
C LYS A 113 19.52 20.89 15.80
N LYS A 114 18.80 20.07 16.57
CA LYS A 114 19.05 18.63 16.68
C LYS A 114 18.90 17.93 15.32
N ASP A 115 17.98 18.44 14.50
CA ASP A 115 17.63 17.84 13.21
C ASP A 115 17.79 18.86 12.07
N VAL A 116 18.95 18.87 11.42
CA VAL A 116 19.17 19.57 10.15
C VAL A 116 19.43 18.56 9.05
N ASN A 117 18.92 18.86 7.85
CA ASN A 117 19.15 18.03 6.67
C ASN A 117 19.58 18.91 5.50
N LYS A 118 20.50 18.40 4.68
CA LYS A 118 20.89 19.05 3.43
C LYS A 118 19.70 19.03 2.46
N ASN A 119 19.15 20.20 2.17
CA ASN A 119 18.08 20.34 1.20
C ASN A 119 18.62 19.99 -0.20
N ARG A 120 18.05 18.99 -0.85
CA ARG A 120 18.54 18.49 -2.15
C ARG A 120 18.50 19.54 -3.26
N LYS A 121 17.55 20.48 -3.20
CA LYS A 121 17.40 21.51 -4.24
C LYS A 121 18.39 22.65 -4.06
N THR A 122 18.67 23.06 -2.83
CA THR A 122 19.49 24.24 -2.55
C THR A 122 20.90 23.90 -2.06
N GLY A 123 21.16 22.64 -1.70
CA GLY A 123 22.40 22.22 -1.06
C GLY A 123 22.56 22.69 0.39
N LYS A 124 21.63 23.46 0.94
CA LYS A 124 21.75 24.09 2.26
C LYS A 124 21.31 23.19 3.41
N MET A 125 22.00 23.23 4.53
CA MET A 125 21.60 22.60 5.80
C MET A 125 20.40 23.34 6.38
N THR A 126 19.23 22.70 6.31
CA THR A 126 17.96 23.33 6.68
C THR A 126 17.24 22.50 7.73
N CYS A 127 16.78 23.14 8.80
CA CYS A 127 15.94 22.47 9.79
C CYS A 127 14.53 22.20 9.23
N TYR A 128 13.84 21.20 9.77
CA TYR A 128 12.51 20.82 9.28
C TYR A 128 11.50 21.98 9.28
N GLY A 129 11.52 22.83 10.30
CA GLY A 129 10.62 23.99 10.39
C GLY A 129 10.83 25.00 9.26
N CYS A 130 12.10 25.34 8.96
CA CYS A 130 12.43 26.22 7.85
C CYS A 130 12.09 25.59 6.51
N TYR A 131 12.45 24.31 6.30
CA TYR A 131 12.11 23.58 5.09
C TYR A 131 10.60 23.61 4.81
N VAL A 132 9.78 23.34 5.82
CA VAL A 132 8.31 23.39 5.70
C VAL A 132 7.80 24.77 5.33
N ARG A 133 8.44 25.84 5.84
CA ARG A 133 8.00 27.22 5.64
C ARG A 133 8.40 27.78 4.27
N THR A 134 9.63 27.52 3.84
CA THR A 134 10.25 28.18 2.67
C THR A 134 10.32 27.29 1.44
N HIS A 135 10.55 25.99 1.60
CA HIS A 135 10.89 25.10 0.48
C HIS A 135 9.80 24.09 0.13
N CYS A 136 8.88 23.80 1.06
CA CYS A 136 7.82 22.85 0.80
C CYS A 136 6.82 23.42 -0.24
N PRO A 137 6.55 22.69 -1.34
CA PRO A 137 5.69 23.18 -2.40
C PRO A 137 4.28 23.50 -1.86
N LYS A 138 3.77 24.66 -2.27
CA LYS A 138 2.41 25.10 -1.99
C LYS A 138 1.60 24.98 -3.26
N GLU A 139 0.40 24.41 -3.14
CA GLU A 139 -0.53 24.25 -4.24
C GLU A 139 -1.93 24.66 -3.78
N PRO A 140 -2.81 25.11 -4.68
CA PRO A 140 -4.18 25.46 -4.34
C PRO A 140 -4.91 24.22 -3.83
N CYS A 141 -5.44 24.28 -2.61
CA CYS A 141 -6.15 23.15 -2.04
C CYS A 141 -7.50 22.94 -2.73
N VAL A 142 -7.76 21.74 -3.25
CA VAL A 142 -9.03 21.41 -3.95
C VAL A 142 -10.28 21.62 -3.08
N LEU A 143 -10.14 21.62 -1.76
CA LEU A 143 -11.26 21.71 -0.82
C LEU A 143 -11.56 23.13 -0.32
N CYS A 144 -10.60 24.05 -0.40
CA CYS A 144 -10.77 25.43 0.09
C CYS A 144 -10.21 26.53 -0.83
N GLY A 145 -9.63 26.17 -1.98
CA GLY A 145 -9.04 27.09 -2.97
C GLY A 145 -7.72 27.76 -2.55
N LYS A 146 -7.45 27.91 -1.25
CA LYS A 146 -6.28 28.64 -0.74
C LYS A 146 -4.96 27.93 -1.07
N LEU A 147 -3.94 28.71 -1.46
CA LEU A 147 -2.58 28.24 -1.69
C LEU A 147 -1.94 27.80 -0.36
N LYS A 148 -1.80 26.49 -0.15
CA LYS A 148 -1.33 25.90 1.11
C LYS A 148 -0.37 24.76 0.82
N ARG A 149 0.38 24.34 1.84
CA ARG A 149 1.18 23.11 1.78
C ARG A 149 0.27 21.90 1.55
N VAL A 150 0.65 21.05 0.60
CA VAL A 150 -0.04 19.79 0.31
C VAL A 150 0.23 18.79 1.44
N ALA A 151 -0.84 18.31 2.08
CA ALA A 151 -0.75 17.29 3.12
C ALA A 151 -1.08 15.88 2.61
N ALA A 152 -1.99 15.79 1.64
CA ALA A 152 -2.35 14.56 0.96
C ALA A 152 -2.77 14.86 -0.49
N ARG A 153 -2.73 13.84 -1.35
CA ARG A 153 -3.34 13.86 -2.68
C ARG A 153 -4.39 12.77 -2.77
N SER A 154 -5.57 13.12 -3.27
CA SER A 154 -6.64 12.17 -3.61
C SER A 154 -6.91 12.29 -5.09
N ASN A 155 -6.76 11.20 -5.84
CA ASN A 155 -6.85 11.19 -7.31
C ASN A 155 -5.98 12.28 -7.96
N GLY A 156 -4.75 12.43 -7.48
CA GLY A 156 -3.81 13.46 -7.95
C GLY A 156 -4.06 14.88 -7.43
N ARG A 157 -5.24 15.18 -6.88
CA ARG A 157 -5.61 16.53 -6.46
C ARG A 157 -5.09 16.86 -5.05
N PRO A 158 -4.44 18.03 -4.85
CA PRO A 158 -3.83 18.39 -3.58
C PRO A 158 -4.86 18.84 -2.53
N ALA A 159 -4.71 18.35 -1.29
CA ALA A 159 -5.50 18.77 -0.14
C ALA A 159 -4.59 19.29 0.99
N CYS A 160 -4.96 20.42 1.59
CA CYS A 160 -4.24 20.96 2.74
C CYS A 160 -4.59 20.20 4.03
N LYS A 161 -3.69 20.22 5.01
CA LYS A 161 -3.84 19.51 6.29
C LYS A 161 -5.16 19.86 7.00
N GLY A 162 -5.50 21.15 7.07
CA GLY A 162 -6.74 21.59 7.70
C GLY A 162 -7.97 20.99 7.02
N CYS A 163 -8.08 21.08 5.70
CA CYS A 163 -9.24 20.49 5.00
C CYS A 163 -9.29 18.97 5.11
N LEU A 164 -8.13 18.30 5.09
CA LEU A 164 -8.05 16.85 5.33
C LEU A 164 -8.60 16.50 6.74
N GLU A 165 -8.16 17.22 7.77
CA GLU A 165 -8.59 17.00 9.16
C GLU A 165 -10.06 17.39 9.41
N HIS A 166 -10.57 18.40 8.71
CA HIS A 166 -11.94 18.88 8.87
C HIS A 166 -12.97 18.11 8.04
N LYS A 167 -12.68 17.80 6.77
CA LYS A 167 -13.67 17.21 5.84
C LYS A 167 -13.58 15.69 5.74
N ILE A 168 -12.38 15.11 5.74
CA ILE A 168 -12.21 13.69 5.37
C ILE A 168 -12.29 12.77 6.60
N CYS A 169 -12.02 13.28 7.80
CA CYS A 169 -11.96 12.46 9.00
C CYS A 169 -13.09 12.71 10.00
N ARG A 170 -14.23 13.31 9.63
CA ARG A 170 -15.33 13.59 10.58
C ARG A 170 -16.59 12.78 10.27
N GLU A 171 -16.98 11.92 11.21
CA GLU A 171 -18.21 11.12 11.18
C GLU A 171 -18.94 11.22 12.53
N ILE A 172 -20.18 10.71 12.61
CA ILE A 172 -20.92 10.61 13.86
C ILE A 172 -20.26 9.51 14.71
N CYS A 173 -19.81 9.87 15.91
CA CYS A 173 -19.22 8.92 16.85
C CYS A 173 -20.30 7.94 17.34
N ALA A 174 -20.07 6.62 17.21
CA ALA A 174 -21.00 5.59 17.65
C ALA A 174 -21.28 5.60 19.17
N VAL A 175 -20.37 6.16 19.97
CA VAL A 175 -20.46 6.15 21.44
C VAL A 175 -21.10 7.43 21.98
N CYS A 176 -20.78 8.58 21.41
CA CYS A 176 -21.24 9.88 21.94
C CYS A 176 -22.16 10.65 20.98
N CYS A 177 -22.50 10.07 19.83
CA CYS A 177 -23.41 10.59 18.80
C CYS A 177 -23.11 12.01 18.28
N LYS A 178 -21.90 12.55 18.52
CA LYS A 178 -21.48 13.87 18.04
C LYS A 178 -20.59 13.73 16.81
N LYS A 179 -20.73 14.63 15.83
CA LYS A 179 -19.87 14.70 14.64
C LYS A 179 -18.46 15.12 15.04
N LYS A 180 -17.52 14.18 15.05
CA LYS A 180 -16.16 14.36 15.55
C LYS A 180 -15.13 13.69 14.63
N ARG A 181 -13.84 14.00 14.85
CA ARG A 181 -12.76 13.29 14.17
C ARG A 181 -12.83 11.79 14.49
N VAL A 182 -12.67 10.93 13.49
CA VAL A 182 -12.58 9.48 13.64
C VAL A 182 -11.15 9.10 14.04
N GLN A 183 -10.99 8.41 15.17
CA GLN A 183 -9.72 7.86 15.65
C GLN A 183 -9.59 6.39 15.23
N THR A 184 -10.67 5.63 15.42
CA THR A 184 -10.75 4.19 15.15
C THR A 184 -12.19 3.83 14.76
N ARG A 185 -12.43 2.58 14.36
CA ARG A 185 -13.76 2.02 14.10
C ARG A 185 -14.02 0.82 15.02
N ASN A 186 -15.28 0.57 15.39
CA ASN A 186 -15.66 -0.64 16.13
C ASN A 186 -15.70 -1.87 15.20
N SER A 187 -16.05 -3.04 15.74
CA SER A 187 -16.22 -4.30 14.99
C SER A 187 -17.27 -4.20 13.87
N GLU A 188 -18.27 -3.33 14.01
CA GLU A 188 -19.31 -3.04 13.02
C GLU A 188 -18.89 -1.98 11.99
N GLY A 189 -17.66 -1.46 12.04
CA GLY A 189 -17.18 -0.41 11.14
C GLY A 189 -17.65 1.01 11.46
N ARG A 190 -18.39 1.22 12.55
CA ARG A 190 -18.85 2.54 13.00
C ARG A 190 -17.71 3.35 13.60
N ALA A 191 -17.67 4.65 13.30
CA ALA A 191 -16.62 5.55 13.73
C ALA A 191 -16.62 5.80 15.25
N ILE A 192 -15.44 5.82 15.87
CA ILE A 192 -15.24 6.20 17.27
C ILE A 192 -14.31 7.41 17.36
N CYS A 193 -14.73 8.42 18.12
CA CYS A 193 -13.91 9.62 18.33
C CYS A 193 -12.75 9.40 19.33
N PRO A 194 -11.67 10.21 19.29
CA PRO A 194 -10.49 10.04 20.13
C PRO A 194 -10.80 9.89 21.63
N ARG A 195 -11.66 10.77 22.17
CA ARG A 195 -12.04 10.75 23.60
C ARG A 195 -12.77 9.47 24.01
N CYS A 196 -13.63 8.95 23.15
CA CYS A 196 -14.35 7.69 23.42
C CYS A 196 -13.42 6.48 23.27
N ALA A 197 -12.52 6.50 22.29
CA ALA A 197 -11.51 5.45 22.12
C ALA A 197 -10.55 5.38 23.31
N GLU A 198 -10.09 6.52 23.82
CA GLU A 198 -9.21 6.59 25.00
C GLU A 198 -9.90 6.02 26.25
N LYS A 199 -11.16 6.40 26.50
CA LYS A 199 -11.96 5.84 27.60
C LYS A 199 -12.12 4.33 27.50
N ALA A 200 -12.38 3.81 26.30
CA ALA A 200 -12.51 2.37 26.06
C ALA A 200 -11.18 1.63 26.31
N ASN A 201 -10.04 2.23 25.94
CA ASN A 201 -8.72 1.65 26.20
C ASN A 201 -8.39 1.64 27.70
N LYS A 202 -8.71 2.72 28.44
CA LYS A 202 -8.52 2.77 29.89
C LYS A 202 -9.28 1.67 30.62
N LYS A 203 -10.53 1.39 30.22
CA LYS A 203 -11.34 0.29 30.78
C LYS A 203 -10.80 -1.12 30.52
N LYS A 204 -9.95 -1.31 29.52
CA LYS A 204 -9.32 -2.62 29.23
C LYS A 204 -8.03 -2.86 30.02
N ALA A 205 -7.48 -1.80 30.62
CA ALA A 205 -6.24 -1.83 31.37
C ALA A 205 -6.47 -1.84 32.90
N SER A 206 -7.72 -1.69 33.34
CA SER A 206 -8.17 -1.86 34.72
C SER A 206 -8.82 -3.23 34.87
#